data_AF-A0A091W2B4-F1
#
_entry.id   AF-A0A091W2B4-F1
#
_cell.length_a   1.000
_cell.length_b   1.000
_cell.length_c   1.000
_cell.angle_alpha   90.00
_cell.angle_beta   90.00
_cell.angle_gamma   90.00
#
_symmetry.space_group_name_H-M   'P 1'
#
loop_
_entity.id
_entity.type
_entity.pdbx_description
1 polymer ?
#
loop_
_entity_poly.entity_id
_entity_poly.type
_entity_poly.pdbx_seq_one_letter_code
_entity_poly.pdbx_strand_id
1 'polypeptide(L)'
;YLTPPGTQGFAPHYDDIEAFVLQLEGKKHWRVYGPRTGAEVLPQFSSANLVQAELGEPVLETVLEAGDLLYFPRGFIHQADCLPDAHSLHITVSSYQRNSWGDLLEKLLPAALQMALEEDVEYRQGLPMDCLGYMGVANSDTVDARRTAFVEKVQSLMKKLIDYAPIDAAVDQRAKSFLHDCLPPVLTQSEKAQSIYGFPARWQDGGPRDVDILITKETEVRLLRHGIVRLCNEEAGVMLYYTTENSRVYHKEEPKFLEIDPEYTDGIEFLLSSYPNHVSVDALPCDSLEDKISLATLLFEKGILTTKKPLVQ
;
A
#
# COMPACT_ATOMS: atom_id res chain seq x y z
N TYR A 1 -21.40 -10.79 -0.08
CA TYR A 1 -22.71 -10.61 -0.74
C TYR A 1 -23.62 -11.79 -0.44
N LEU A 2 -24.83 -11.53 0.08
CA LEU A 2 -25.89 -12.53 0.28
C LEU A 2 -27.01 -12.25 -0.74
N THR A 3 -27.42 -13.26 -1.51
CA THR A 3 -28.43 -13.12 -2.58
C THR A 3 -29.52 -14.19 -2.43
N PRO A 4 -30.82 -13.80 -2.43
CA PRO A 4 -31.95 -14.74 -2.36
C PRO A 4 -32.11 -15.63 -3.61
N PRO A 5 -32.79 -16.78 -3.48
CA PRO A 5 -33.06 -17.69 -4.61
C PRO A 5 -33.77 -17.00 -5.78
N GLY A 6 -33.40 -17.36 -7.02
CA GLY A 6 -34.03 -16.87 -8.25
C GLY A 6 -33.87 -15.37 -8.53
N THR A 7 -32.91 -14.70 -7.88
CA THR A 7 -32.70 -13.25 -8.05
C THR A 7 -31.30 -12.90 -8.51
N GLN A 8 -31.18 -11.72 -9.13
CA GLN A 8 -29.94 -11.06 -9.49
C GLN A 8 -29.86 -9.73 -8.74
N GLY A 9 -28.79 -9.53 -7.98
CA GLY A 9 -28.62 -8.33 -7.14
C GLY A 9 -28.02 -7.14 -7.87
N PHE A 10 -27.12 -7.37 -8.83
CA PHE A 10 -26.33 -6.33 -9.50
C PHE A 10 -26.40 -6.49 -11.01
N ALA A 11 -26.41 -5.36 -11.72
CA ALA A 11 -26.26 -5.33 -13.16
C ALA A 11 -24.83 -5.77 -13.57
N PRO A 12 -24.61 -6.19 -14.82
CA PRO A 12 -23.26 -6.44 -15.33
C PRO A 12 -22.37 -5.20 -15.21
N HIS A 13 -21.15 -5.37 -14.72
CA HIS A 13 -20.14 -4.30 -14.57
C HIS A 13 -18.74 -4.90 -14.50
N TYR A 14 -17.70 -4.06 -14.62
CA TYR A 14 -16.34 -4.39 -14.20
C TYR A 14 -15.89 -3.44 -13.08
N ASP A 15 -15.00 -3.93 -12.22
CA ASP A 15 -14.41 -3.14 -11.12
C ASP A 15 -12.99 -2.65 -11.46
N ASP A 16 -12.45 -1.77 -10.62
CA ASP A 16 -11.08 -1.24 -10.64
C ASP A 16 -10.09 -2.02 -9.75
N ILE A 17 -10.48 -3.21 -9.30
CA ILE A 17 -9.70 -4.07 -8.40
C ILE A 17 -9.50 -5.47 -8.97
N GLU A 18 -8.49 -6.17 -8.45
CA GLU A 18 -8.32 -7.60 -8.67
C GLU A 18 -9.27 -8.35 -7.74
N ALA A 19 -10.17 -9.17 -8.29
CA ALA A 19 -11.26 -9.80 -7.53
C ALA A 19 -11.03 -11.30 -7.33
N PHE A 20 -11.15 -11.75 -6.08
CA PHE A 20 -11.18 -13.16 -5.69
C PHE A 20 -12.51 -13.45 -5.01
N VAL A 21 -13.41 -14.14 -5.69
CA VAL A 21 -14.73 -14.53 -5.19
C VAL A 21 -14.63 -15.89 -4.52
N LEU A 22 -14.86 -15.95 -3.21
CA LEU A 22 -14.94 -17.18 -2.42
C LEU A 22 -16.40 -17.50 -2.13
N GLN A 23 -16.91 -18.59 -2.72
CA GLN A 23 -18.26 -19.05 -2.47
C GLN A 23 -18.33 -19.76 -1.11
N LEU A 24 -19.18 -19.25 -0.21
CA LEU A 24 -19.28 -19.74 1.17
C LEU A 24 -20.48 -20.67 1.38
N GLU A 25 -21.62 -20.32 0.79
CA GLU A 25 -22.86 -21.10 0.93
C GLU A 25 -23.66 -21.09 -0.36
N GLY A 26 -24.43 -22.16 -0.57
CA GLY A 26 -25.37 -22.27 -1.67
C GLY A 26 -24.71 -22.25 -3.05
N LYS A 27 -25.45 -21.82 -4.07
CA LYS A 27 -25.00 -21.86 -5.48
C LYS A 27 -25.28 -20.56 -6.20
N LYS A 28 -24.37 -20.14 -7.06
CA LYS A 28 -24.56 -18.93 -7.89
C LYS A 28 -24.07 -19.14 -9.30
N HIS A 29 -24.89 -18.78 -10.27
CA HIS A 29 -24.53 -18.79 -11.68
C HIS A 29 -23.75 -17.51 -12.01
N TRP A 30 -22.50 -17.66 -12.46
CA TRP A 30 -21.58 -16.58 -12.78
C TRP A 30 -21.27 -16.58 -14.27
N ARG A 31 -21.29 -15.39 -14.86
CA ARG A 31 -20.82 -15.12 -16.22
C ARG A 31 -19.77 -14.02 -16.16
N VAL A 32 -18.60 -14.29 -16.73
CA VAL A 32 -17.46 -13.38 -16.81
C VAL A 32 -17.10 -13.18 -18.27
N TYR A 33 -16.85 -11.93 -18.65
CA TYR A 33 -16.58 -11.49 -20.01
C TYR A 33 -15.23 -10.78 -20.05
N GLY A 34 -14.49 -10.95 -21.14
CA GLY A 34 -13.28 -10.18 -21.37
C GLY A 34 -13.57 -8.69 -21.61
N PRO A 35 -12.56 -7.82 -21.49
CA PRO A 35 -12.67 -6.41 -21.86
C PRO A 35 -13.14 -6.24 -23.31
N ARG A 36 -14.10 -5.34 -23.56
CA ARG A 36 -14.72 -5.14 -24.88
C ARG A 36 -13.81 -4.37 -25.83
N THR A 37 -12.99 -3.48 -25.26
CA THR A 37 -12.04 -2.64 -25.99
C THR A 37 -10.69 -2.63 -25.28
N GLY A 38 -9.64 -2.20 -25.99
CA GLY A 38 -8.31 -2.04 -25.38
C GLY A 38 -8.27 -1.04 -24.22
N ALA A 39 -9.19 -0.06 -24.19
CA ALA A 39 -9.28 0.92 -23.10
C ALA A 39 -9.87 0.33 -21.81
N GLU A 40 -10.59 -0.78 -21.89
CA GLU A 40 -11.15 -1.50 -20.75
C GLU A 40 -10.18 -2.56 -20.20
N VAL A 41 -9.02 -2.75 -20.82
CA VAL A 41 -7.99 -3.65 -20.29
C VAL A 41 -7.32 -2.96 -19.12
N LEU A 42 -7.45 -3.55 -17.93
CA LEU A 42 -6.86 -3.05 -16.68
C LEU A 42 -7.24 -1.59 -16.36
N PRO A 43 -8.55 -1.24 -16.33
CA PRO A 43 -9.00 0.13 -16.22
C PRO A 43 -8.63 0.71 -14.85
N GLN A 44 -8.52 2.04 -14.79
CA GLN A 44 -8.22 2.74 -13.53
C GLN A 44 -9.45 2.93 -12.64
N PHE A 45 -10.65 2.81 -13.21
CA PHE A 45 -11.93 3.10 -12.53
C PHE A 45 -12.98 2.05 -12.93
N SER A 46 -13.91 1.76 -12.02
CA SER A 46 -15.02 0.86 -12.27
C SER A 46 -15.95 1.37 -13.38
N SER A 47 -16.65 0.45 -14.03
CA SER A 47 -17.63 0.80 -15.05
C SER A 47 -18.91 1.38 -14.46
N ALA A 48 -19.73 2.01 -15.30
CA ALA A 48 -21.15 2.13 -15.01
C ALA A 48 -21.84 0.74 -15.11
N ASN A 49 -23.08 0.65 -14.65
CA ASN A 49 -23.92 -0.52 -14.89
C ASN A 49 -24.19 -0.68 -16.39
N LEU A 50 -23.91 -1.86 -16.92
CA LEU A 50 -24.10 -2.20 -18.33
C LEU A 50 -25.42 -2.95 -18.54
N VAL A 51 -25.94 -2.94 -19.77
CA VAL A 51 -27.10 -3.75 -20.17
C VAL A 51 -26.67 -4.99 -20.96
N GLN A 52 -27.54 -6.01 -21.03
CA GLN A 52 -27.23 -7.28 -21.70
C GLN A 52 -26.84 -7.10 -23.19
N ALA A 53 -27.41 -6.11 -23.87
CA ALA A 53 -27.09 -5.80 -25.27
C ALA A 53 -25.66 -5.27 -25.48
N GLU A 54 -24.98 -4.84 -24.42
CA GLU A 54 -23.59 -4.38 -24.45
C GLU A 54 -22.59 -5.51 -24.17
N LEU A 55 -23.08 -6.71 -23.82
CA LEU A 55 -22.26 -7.85 -23.50
C LEU A 55 -21.99 -8.70 -24.75
N GLY A 56 -20.77 -9.23 -24.85
CA GLY A 56 -20.44 -10.28 -25.80
C GLY A 56 -20.67 -11.67 -25.22
N GLU A 57 -19.97 -12.66 -25.79
CA GLU A 57 -19.97 -14.02 -25.25
C GLU A 57 -19.12 -14.08 -23.96
N PRO A 58 -19.60 -14.80 -22.91
CA PRO A 58 -18.81 -15.00 -21.70
C PRO A 58 -17.55 -15.82 -22.01
N VAL A 59 -16.42 -15.39 -21.47
CA VAL A 59 -15.18 -16.18 -21.50
C VAL A 59 -15.21 -17.30 -20.45
N LEU A 60 -16.06 -17.15 -19.43
CA LEU A 60 -16.34 -18.15 -18.41
C LEU A 60 -17.80 -18.05 -18.00
N GLU A 61 -18.50 -19.17 -18.02
CA GLU A 61 -19.85 -19.34 -17.49
C GLU A 61 -19.86 -20.60 -16.63
N THR A 62 -20.21 -20.46 -15.35
CA THR A 62 -20.15 -21.57 -14.39
C THR A 62 -21.10 -21.36 -13.22
N VAL A 63 -21.41 -22.43 -12.48
CA VAL A 63 -22.11 -22.35 -11.20
C VAL A 63 -21.08 -22.60 -10.11
N LEU A 64 -20.87 -21.61 -9.24
CA LEU A 64 -20.02 -21.77 -8.06
C LEU A 64 -20.80 -22.40 -6.91
N GLU A 65 -20.16 -23.34 -6.22
CA GLU A 65 -20.64 -24.01 -5.01
C GLU A 65 -19.71 -23.72 -3.82
N ALA A 66 -20.15 -24.00 -2.60
CA ALA A 66 -19.38 -23.71 -1.40
C ALA A 66 -17.99 -24.37 -1.44
N GLY A 67 -16.94 -23.55 -1.28
CA GLY A 67 -15.53 -23.96 -1.38
C GLY A 67 -14.86 -23.56 -2.69
N ASP A 68 -15.62 -23.18 -3.72
CA ASP A 68 -15.07 -22.71 -5.00
C ASP A 68 -14.47 -21.30 -4.90
N LEU A 69 -13.45 -21.07 -5.73
CA LEU A 69 -12.79 -19.78 -5.93
C LEU A 69 -12.89 -19.37 -7.40
N LEU A 70 -13.31 -18.14 -7.64
CA LEU A 70 -13.27 -17.50 -8.95
C LEU A 70 -12.41 -16.23 -8.88
N TYR A 71 -11.39 -16.15 -9.74
CA TYR A 71 -10.58 -14.95 -9.92
C TYR A 71 -10.83 -14.33 -11.29
N PHE A 72 -10.87 -13.01 -11.34
CA PHE A 72 -10.77 -12.25 -12.59
C PHE A 72 -10.07 -10.89 -12.36
N PRO A 73 -9.26 -10.43 -13.34
CA PRO A 73 -8.63 -9.11 -13.26
C PRO A 73 -9.63 -7.96 -13.36
N ARG A 74 -9.21 -6.76 -12.90
CA ARG A 74 -9.98 -5.53 -13.15
C ARG A 74 -10.22 -5.33 -14.64
N GLY A 75 -11.41 -4.85 -15.00
CA GLY A 75 -11.86 -4.71 -16.40
C GLY A 75 -12.59 -5.91 -16.99
N PHE A 76 -12.61 -7.06 -16.31
CA PHE A 76 -13.46 -8.17 -16.71
C PHE A 76 -14.89 -7.91 -16.24
N ILE A 77 -15.81 -7.78 -17.20
CA ILE A 77 -17.22 -7.61 -16.89
C ILE A 77 -17.72 -8.90 -16.25
N HIS A 78 -18.54 -8.79 -15.22
CA HIS A 78 -19.13 -9.95 -14.58
C HIS A 78 -20.56 -9.67 -14.15
N GLN A 79 -21.35 -10.75 -14.09
CA GLN A 79 -22.68 -10.75 -13.50
C GLN A 79 -22.95 -12.10 -12.84
N ALA A 80 -23.82 -12.10 -11.83
CA ALA A 80 -24.18 -13.32 -11.13
C ALA A 80 -25.62 -13.32 -10.64
N ASP A 81 -26.31 -14.44 -10.87
CA ASP A 81 -27.69 -14.68 -10.47
C ASP A 81 -27.80 -15.99 -9.66
N CYS A 82 -28.75 -16.03 -8.72
CA CYS A 82 -29.01 -17.26 -7.98
C CYS A 82 -29.94 -18.18 -8.75
N LEU A 83 -29.68 -19.48 -8.64
CA LEU A 83 -30.60 -20.51 -9.10
C LEU A 83 -31.95 -20.39 -8.36
N PRO A 84 -33.06 -20.89 -8.94
CA PRO A 84 -34.40 -20.71 -8.36
C PRO A 84 -34.59 -21.29 -6.95
N ASP A 85 -33.82 -22.30 -6.57
CA ASP A 85 -34.03 -23.14 -5.39
C ASP A 85 -33.00 -22.95 -4.27
N ALA A 86 -31.97 -22.13 -4.48
CA ALA A 86 -30.88 -21.93 -3.52
C ALA A 86 -30.49 -20.46 -3.39
N HIS A 87 -30.20 -20.01 -2.16
CA HIS A 87 -29.52 -18.74 -1.94
C HIS A 87 -28.05 -18.85 -2.32
N SER A 88 -27.35 -17.72 -2.34
CA SER A 88 -25.89 -17.68 -2.39
C SER A 88 -25.33 -16.71 -1.38
N LEU A 89 -24.27 -17.14 -0.69
CA LEU A 89 -23.39 -16.28 0.08
C LEU A 89 -21.96 -16.43 -0.45
N HIS A 90 -21.32 -15.31 -0.79
CA HIS A 90 -19.89 -15.27 -1.10
C HIS A 90 -19.23 -14.05 -0.46
N ILE A 91 -17.91 -14.12 -0.31
CA ILE A 91 -17.05 -12.97 0.00
C ILE A 91 -16.18 -12.70 -1.22
N THR A 92 -16.08 -11.44 -1.62
CA THR A 92 -15.09 -11.00 -2.60
C THR A 92 -13.93 -10.38 -1.83
N VAL A 93 -12.74 -10.98 -1.96
CA VAL A 93 -11.50 -10.37 -1.51
C VAL A 93 -10.96 -9.57 -2.68
N SER A 94 -10.84 -8.26 -2.51
CA SER A 94 -10.32 -7.34 -3.52
C SER A 94 -8.93 -6.81 -3.14
N SER A 95 -8.11 -6.53 -4.15
CA SER A 95 -6.80 -5.89 -3.95
C SER A 95 -6.39 -5.09 -5.19
N TYR A 96 -5.18 -4.50 -5.15
CA TYR A 96 -4.53 -3.85 -6.28
C TYR A 96 -5.22 -2.59 -6.84
N GLN A 97 -6.14 -1.99 -6.10
CA GLN A 97 -6.70 -0.68 -6.45
C GLN A 97 -5.58 0.36 -6.54
N ARG A 98 -5.55 1.17 -7.61
CA ARG A 98 -4.58 2.27 -7.82
C ARG A 98 -3.11 1.87 -7.54
N ASN A 99 -2.73 0.66 -7.99
CA ASN A 99 -1.42 0.06 -7.72
C ASN A 99 -0.62 -0.23 -8.99
N SER A 100 -0.71 0.65 -10.01
CA SER A 100 -0.08 0.49 -11.33
C SER A 100 1.26 1.22 -11.45
N TRP A 101 1.97 1.00 -12.56
CA TRP A 101 3.14 1.82 -12.94
C TRP A 101 2.78 3.30 -13.08
N GLY A 102 1.57 3.62 -13.55
CA GLY A 102 1.08 5.00 -13.63
C GLY A 102 1.00 5.66 -12.26
N ASP A 103 0.45 4.95 -11.26
CA ASP A 103 0.34 5.46 -9.88
C ASP A 103 1.72 5.71 -9.24
N LEU A 104 2.72 4.88 -9.55
CA LEU A 104 4.10 5.14 -9.13
C LEU A 104 4.68 6.39 -9.82
N LEU A 105 4.45 6.53 -11.12
CA LEU A 105 4.91 7.70 -11.88
C LEU A 105 4.24 9.01 -11.43
N GLU A 106 2.99 8.96 -10.96
CA GLU A 106 2.29 10.10 -10.34
C GLU A 106 3.00 10.61 -9.08
N LYS A 107 3.75 9.77 -8.36
CA LYS A 107 4.61 10.17 -7.23
C LYS A 107 6.01 10.55 -7.68
N LEU A 108 6.59 9.79 -8.61
CA LEU A 108 7.98 9.94 -9.05
C LEU A 108 8.20 11.23 -9.84
N LEU A 109 7.34 11.53 -10.81
CA LEU A 109 7.57 12.64 -11.76
C LEU A 109 7.56 14.02 -11.10
N PRO A 110 6.63 14.35 -10.18
CA PRO A 110 6.68 15.61 -9.45
C PRO A 110 7.95 15.75 -8.60
N ALA A 111 8.38 14.67 -7.93
CA ALA A 111 9.60 14.68 -7.12
C ALA A 111 10.85 14.87 -7.98
N ALA A 112 10.95 14.15 -9.10
CA ALA A 112 12.05 14.31 -10.06
C ALA A 112 12.12 15.74 -10.61
N LEU A 113 10.97 16.34 -10.91
CA LEU A 113 10.90 17.71 -11.42
C LEU A 113 11.35 18.72 -10.36
N GLN A 114 10.97 18.52 -9.11
CA GLN A 114 11.42 19.37 -8.00
C GLN A 114 12.95 19.34 -7.85
N MET A 115 13.55 18.14 -7.85
CA MET A 115 15.01 17.99 -7.80
C MET A 115 15.71 18.66 -8.99
N ALA A 116 15.20 18.43 -10.20
CA ALA A 116 15.74 19.06 -11.41
C ALA A 116 15.67 20.60 -11.36
N LEU A 117 14.58 21.16 -10.82
CA LEU A 117 14.41 22.59 -10.63
C LEU A 117 15.38 23.19 -9.60
N GLU A 118 15.91 22.40 -8.67
CA GLU A 118 16.90 22.85 -7.68
C GLU A 118 18.32 22.76 -8.25
N GLU A 119 18.62 21.68 -8.96
CA GLU A 119 19.99 21.35 -9.35
C GLU A 119 20.38 21.86 -10.75
N ASP A 120 19.42 22.02 -11.66
CA ASP A 120 19.71 22.25 -13.08
C ASP A 120 19.06 23.52 -13.63
N VAL A 121 19.92 24.46 -14.03
CA VAL A 121 19.50 25.76 -14.58
C VAL A 121 18.70 25.60 -15.88
N GLU A 122 18.88 24.51 -16.64
CA GLU A 122 18.14 24.27 -17.87
C GLU A 122 16.62 24.18 -17.64
N TYR A 123 16.19 23.61 -16.51
CA TYR A 123 14.78 23.56 -16.10
C TYR A 123 14.26 24.89 -15.55
N ARG A 124 15.16 25.80 -15.16
CA ARG A 124 14.83 27.16 -14.68
C ARG A 124 14.85 28.23 -15.77
N GLN A 125 15.27 27.89 -16.99
CA GLN A 125 15.27 28.84 -18.11
C GLN A 125 13.84 29.28 -18.46
N GLY A 126 13.67 30.58 -18.71
CA GLY A 126 12.38 31.13 -19.10
C GLY A 126 11.91 30.60 -20.45
N LEU A 127 10.59 30.41 -20.59
CA LEU A 127 9.97 30.04 -21.86
C LEU A 127 10.14 31.16 -22.90
N PRO A 128 10.17 30.84 -24.21
CA PRO A 128 10.07 31.85 -25.25
C PRO A 128 8.80 32.69 -25.11
N MET A 129 8.94 34.02 -25.11
CA MET A 129 7.83 34.96 -24.89
C MET A 129 6.69 34.83 -25.92
N ASP A 130 7.02 34.36 -27.12
CA ASP A 130 6.10 34.21 -28.24
C ASP A 130 5.54 32.78 -28.38
N CYS A 131 5.83 31.87 -27.42
CA CYS A 131 5.43 30.46 -27.53
C CYS A 131 3.92 30.24 -27.71
N LEU A 132 3.09 31.13 -27.16
CA LEU A 132 1.64 31.10 -27.33
C LEU A 132 1.20 31.31 -28.79
N GLY A 133 2.04 31.91 -29.63
CA GLY A 133 1.76 32.14 -31.05
C GLY A 133 1.97 30.91 -31.95
N TYR A 134 2.61 29.85 -31.46
CA TYR A 134 2.89 28.63 -32.26
C TYR A 134 2.67 27.32 -31.49
N MET A 135 2.39 27.38 -30.18
CA MET A 135 1.98 26.25 -29.34
C MET A 135 0.49 26.32 -28.98
N GLY A 136 -0.04 25.25 -28.38
CA GLY A 136 -1.46 25.13 -28.00
C GLY A 136 -2.33 24.49 -29.09
N VAL A 137 -3.57 24.13 -28.71
CA VAL A 137 -4.50 23.38 -29.56
C VAL A 137 -4.82 24.12 -30.85
N ALA A 138 -4.98 25.46 -30.79
CA ALA A 138 -5.25 26.30 -31.95
C ALA A 138 -4.11 26.31 -33.00
N ASN A 139 -2.89 25.92 -32.60
CA ASN A 139 -1.71 25.86 -33.45
C ASN A 139 -1.22 24.41 -33.66
N SER A 140 -2.07 23.41 -33.41
CA SER A 140 -1.66 21.99 -33.40
C SER A 140 -1.18 21.48 -34.76
N ASP A 141 -1.81 21.95 -35.84
CA ASP A 141 -1.52 21.60 -37.23
C ASP A 141 -0.60 22.63 -37.94
N THR A 142 -0.15 23.66 -37.22
CA THR A 142 0.69 24.70 -37.80
C THR A 142 2.10 24.17 -38.08
N VAL A 143 2.56 24.33 -39.32
CA VAL A 143 3.93 24.01 -39.72
C VAL A 143 4.84 25.20 -39.39
N ASP A 144 5.45 25.15 -38.22
CA ASP A 144 6.38 26.16 -37.72
C ASP A 144 7.67 25.50 -37.19
N ALA A 145 8.83 25.97 -37.62
CA ALA A 145 10.12 25.46 -37.14
C ALA A 145 10.31 25.67 -35.63
N ARG A 146 9.75 26.75 -35.07
CA ARG A 146 9.78 27.04 -33.62
C ARG A 146 8.97 26.01 -32.83
N ARG A 147 7.82 25.57 -33.37
CA ARG A 147 7.02 24.49 -32.76
C ARG A 147 7.82 23.19 -32.70
N THR A 148 8.50 22.84 -33.79
CA THR A 148 9.35 21.65 -33.85
C THR A 148 10.46 21.72 -32.79
N ALA A 149 11.22 22.83 -32.77
CA ALA A 149 12.28 23.05 -31.79
C ALA A 149 11.78 23.06 -30.33
N PHE A 150 10.58 23.61 -30.09
CA PHE A 150 9.96 23.60 -28.77
C PHE A 150 9.62 22.18 -28.30
N VAL A 151 9.04 21.35 -29.17
CA VAL A 151 8.73 19.95 -28.86
C VAL A 151 10.01 19.14 -28.61
N GLU A 152 11.05 19.32 -29.43
CA GLU A 152 12.35 18.68 -29.24
C GLU A 152 12.98 19.08 -27.90
N LYS A 153 12.89 20.37 -27.51
CA LYS A 153 13.35 20.83 -26.20
C LYS A 153 12.60 20.15 -25.05
N VAL A 154 11.27 20.07 -25.13
CA VAL A 154 10.45 19.36 -24.12
C VAL A 154 10.84 17.88 -24.04
N GLN A 155 10.99 17.20 -25.17
CA GLN A 155 11.41 15.79 -25.20
C GLN A 155 12.80 15.58 -24.59
N SER A 156 13.75 16.48 -24.87
CA SER A 156 15.09 16.44 -24.30
C SER A 156 15.05 16.61 -22.78
N LEU A 157 14.28 17.58 -22.27
CA LEU A 157 14.10 17.78 -20.84
C LEU A 157 13.42 16.58 -20.18
N MET A 158 12.36 16.02 -20.78
CA MET A 158 11.71 14.81 -20.25
C MET A 158 12.66 13.60 -20.20
N LYS A 159 13.54 13.43 -21.19
CA LYS A 159 14.55 12.38 -21.17
C LYS A 159 15.59 12.60 -20.07
N LYS A 160 16.04 13.85 -19.90
CA LYS A 160 16.99 14.25 -18.86
C LYS A 160 16.41 14.12 -17.45
N LEU A 161 15.08 14.23 -17.31
CA LEU A 161 14.39 14.16 -16.01
C LEU A 161 14.63 12.83 -15.28
N ILE A 162 14.90 11.76 -16.03
CA ILE A 162 15.23 10.44 -15.48
C ILE A 162 16.47 10.49 -14.58
N ASP A 163 17.44 11.35 -14.89
CA ASP A 163 18.68 11.49 -14.12
C ASP A 163 18.44 12.07 -12.71
N TYR A 164 17.28 12.72 -12.50
CA TYR A 164 16.86 13.32 -11.23
C TYR A 164 15.80 12.49 -10.50
N ALA A 165 15.45 11.30 -10.99
CA ALA A 165 14.30 10.55 -10.49
C ALA A 165 14.60 9.87 -9.13
N PRO A 166 13.97 10.31 -8.02
CA PRO A 166 14.21 9.69 -6.71
C PRO A 166 13.33 8.44 -6.55
N ILE A 167 13.71 7.36 -7.25
CA ILE A 167 12.90 6.13 -7.35
C ILE A 167 12.60 5.54 -5.97
N ASP A 168 13.61 5.42 -5.11
CA ASP A 168 13.44 4.84 -3.78
C ASP A 168 12.50 5.68 -2.91
N ALA A 169 12.65 7.01 -2.91
CA ALA A 169 11.77 7.90 -2.16
C ALA A 169 10.32 7.84 -2.69
N ALA A 170 10.12 7.73 -4.01
CA ALA A 170 8.78 7.57 -4.57
C ALA A 170 8.13 6.23 -4.15
N VAL A 171 8.93 5.16 -4.05
CA VAL A 171 8.48 3.88 -3.51
C VAL A 171 8.15 3.99 -2.02
N ASP A 172 8.93 4.74 -1.24
CA ASP A 172 8.65 5.02 0.18
C ASP A 172 7.34 5.77 0.38
N GLN A 173 7.07 6.80 -0.43
CA GLN A 173 5.81 7.54 -0.37
C GLN A 173 4.59 6.66 -0.72
N ARG A 174 4.75 5.73 -1.67
CA ARG A 174 3.73 4.71 -1.95
C ARG A 174 3.59 3.72 -0.78
N ALA A 175 4.71 3.27 -0.20
CA ALA A 175 4.71 2.35 0.93
C ALA A 175 4.05 2.96 2.17
N LYS A 176 4.28 4.25 2.44
CA LYS A 176 3.58 5.04 3.46
C LYS A 176 2.06 4.97 3.28
N SER A 177 1.57 5.22 2.06
CA SER A 177 0.14 5.15 1.75
C SER A 177 -0.39 3.72 1.97
N PHE A 178 0.34 2.72 1.48
CA PHE A 178 -0.01 1.31 1.69
C PHE A 178 -0.08 0.92 3.18
N LEU A 179 0.86 1.39 4.02
CA LEU A 179 0.82 1.14 5.46
C LEU A 179 -0.40 1.78 6.13
N HIS A 180 -0.86 2.93 5.67
CA HIS A 180 -2.09 3.56 6.16
C HIS A 180 -3.35 2.76 5.79
N ASP A 181 -3.33 2.12 4.61
CA ASP A 181 -4.43 1.28 4.11
C ASP A 181 -4.52 -0.08 4.83
N CYS A 182 -3.40 -0.56 5.38
CA CYS A 182 -3.31 -1.88 6.00
C CYS A 182 -4.22 -2.02 7.23
N LEU A 183 -4.84 -3.20 7.36
CA LEU A 183 -5.41 -3.65 8.62
C LEU A 183 -4.31 -3.79 9.70
N PRO A 184 -4.62 -3.62 10.99
CA PRO A 184 -3.68 -3.94 12.05
C PRO A 184 -3.34 -5.44 12.07
N PRO A 185 -2.14 -5.82 12.51
CA PRO A 185 -1.71 -7.21 12.52
C PRO A 185 -2.54 -8.05 13.51
N VAL A 186 -2.99 -9.23 13.05
CA VAL A 186 -3.66 -10.22 13.92
C VAL A 186 -2.61 -11.13 14.55
N LEU A 187 -2.32 -10.93 15.83
CA LEU A 187 -1.22 -11.62 16.52
C LEU A 187 -1.55 -13.06 16.89
N THR A 188 -0.56 -13.94 16.78
CA THR A 188 -0.58 -15.27 17.39
C THR A 188 -0.47 -15.16 18.91
N GLN A 189 -0.81 -16.24 19.62
CA GLN A 189 -0.67 -16.28 21.07
C GLN A 189 0.79 -16.05 21.53
N SER A 190 1.77 -16.60 20.80
CA SER A 190 3.20 -16.42 21.09
C SER A 190 3.62 -14.96 20.90
N GLU A 191 3.27 -14.37 19.75
CA GLU A 191 3.59 -12.96 19.47
C GLU A 191 2.97 -12.03 20.50
N LYS A 192 1.73 -12.30 20.92
CA LYS A 192 1.08 -11.54 22.00
C LYS A 192 1.86 -11.67 23.31
N ALA A 193 2.21 -12.87 23.73
CA ALA A 193 2.95 -13.10 24.98
C ALA A 193 4.38 -12.52 24.98
N GLN A 194 4.97 -12.37 23.79
CA GLN A 194 6.34 -11.89 23.58
C GLN A 194 6.42 -10.39 23.23
N SER A 195 5.32 -9.66 23.26
CA SER A 195 5.25 -8.23 22.95
C SER A 195 4.58 -7.45 24.08
N ILE A 196 4.50 -6.13 23.94
CA ILE A 196 3.81 -5.25 24.89
C ILE A 196 2.35 -5.66 25.15
N TYR A 197 1.68 -6.29 24.18
CA TYR A 197 0.29 -6.70 24.28
C TYR A 197 0.03 -7.86 25.27
N GLY A 198 1.09 -8.57 25.68
CA GLY A 198 1.06 -9.61 26.70
C GLY A 198 1.85 -9.23 27.96
N PHE A 199 2.34 -8.00 28.05
CA PHE A 199 3.11 -7.52 29.19
C PHE A 199 2.25 -7.52 30.47
N PRO A 200 2.77 -7.98 31.63
CA PRO A 200 1.97 -8.27 32.82
C PRO A 200 1.51 -7.04 33.64
N ALA A 201 1.82 -5.83 33.16
CA ALA A 201 1.45 -4.57 33.79
C ALA A 201 -0.04 -4.53 34.13
N ARG A 202 -0.36 -4.30 35.41
CA ARG A 202 -1.75 -4.32 35.91
C ARG A 202 -1.95 -3.40 37.10
N TRP A 203 -3.21 -3.05 37.37
CA TRP A 203 -3.60 -2.38 38.60
C TRP A 203 -3.93 -3.42 39.69
N GLN A 204 -3.27 -3.35 40.85
CA GLN A 204 -3.47 -4.28 41.96
C GLN A 204 -3.19 -3.59 43.30
N ASP A 205 -4.05 -3.82 44.29
CA ASP A 205 -3.93 -3.27 45.66
C ASP A 205 -3.75 -1.74 45.72
N GLY A 206 -4.41 -1.02 44.81
CA GLY A 206 -4.39 0.44 44.79
C GLY A 206 -3.17 1.07 44.11
N GLY A 207 -2.37 0.29 43.39
CA GLY A 207 -1.26 0.82 42.59
C GLY A 207 -0.94 -0.01 41.34
N PRO A 208 -0.09 0.51 40.45
CA PRO A 208 0.44 -0.24 39.32
C PRO A 208 1.42 -1.32 39.79
N ARG A 209 1.36 -2.50 39.17
CA ARG A 209 2.28 -3.63 39.34
C ARG A 209 2.87 -4.04 37.99
N ASP A 210 4.09 -4.54 38.02
CA ASP A 210 4.80 -5.11 36.87
C ASP A 210 4.89 -4.15 35.68
N VAL A 211 5.19 -2.87 35.95
CA VAL A 211 5.23 -1.80 34.95
C VAL A 211 6.60 -1.56 34.32
N ASP A 212 7.68 -2.01 34.99
CA ASP A 212 9.03 -1.72 34.51
C ASP A 212 9.41 -2.69 33.40
N ILE A 213 9.61 -2.15 32.20
CA ILE A 213 10.12 -2.87 31.03
C ILE A 213 11.64 -2.94 31.15
N LEU A 214 12.16 -4.13 31.44
CA LEU A 214 13.60 -4.36 31.59
C LEU A 214 14.17 -5.01 30.32
N ILE A 215 14.66 -4.17 29.40
CA ILE A 215 15.44 -4.60 28.25
C ILE A 215 16.94 -4.43 28.57
N THR A 216 17.70 -5.48 28.36
CA THR A 216 19.17 -5.50 28.56
C THR A 216 19.88 -5.78 27.23
N LYS A 217 21.20 -5.62 27.21
CA LYS A 217 22.02 -5.92 26.03
C LYS A 217 21.89 -7.37 25.54
N GLU A 218 21.65 -8.31 26.46
CA GLU A 218 21.44 -9.74 26.16
C GLU A 218 20.00 -10.06 25.71
N THR A 219 19.09 -9.11 25.80
CA THR A 219 17.71 -9.31 25.36
C THR A 219 17.71 -9.54 23.85
N GLU A 220 17.13 -10.65 23.41
CA GLU A 220 17.01 -10.98 22.00
C GLU A 220 15.68 -10.46 21.46
N VAL A 221 15.73 -9.52 20.51
CA VAL A 221 14.58 -8.83 19.93
C VAL A 221 14.41 -9.16 18.44
N ARG A 222 13.20 -8.97 17.91
CA ARG A 222 12.85 -9.12 16.50
C ARG A 222 11.63 -8.26 16.17
N LEU A 223 11.53 -7.72 14.96
CA LEU A 223 10.27 -7.11 14.49
C LEU A 223 9.10 -8.07 14.69
N LEU A 224 8.00 -7.55 15.22
CA LEU A 224 6.79 -8.33 15.52
C LEU A 224 6.37 -9.13 14.29
N ARG A 225 6.28 -8.46 13.12
CA ARG A 225 6.02 -9.08 11.82
C ARG A 225 6.74 -8.36 10.69
N HIS A 226 6.83 -9.02 9.54
CA HIS A 226 7.23 -8.37 8.30
C HIS A 226 6.15 -7.40 7.82
N GLY A 227 6.55 -6.32 7.16
CA GLY A 227 5.65 -5.39 6.47
C GLY A 227 4.78 -4.51 7.37
N ILE A 228 5.03 -4.48 8.69
CA ILE A 228 4.27 -3.64 9.62
C ILE A 228 4.88 -2.27 9.83
N VAL A 229 6.12 -2.03 9.37
CA VAL A 229 6.80 -0.73 9.46
C VAL A 229 7.48 -0.36 8.14
N ARG A 230 7.66 0.94 7.90
CA ARG A 230 8.44 1.51 6.79
C ARG A 230 9.18 2.75 7.26
N LEU A 231 10.48 2.79 7.02
CA LEU A 231 11.31 3.98 7.24
C LEU A 231 11.21 4.86 5.99
N CYS A 232 10.93 6.15 6.17
CA CYS A 232 10.78 7.12 5.09
C CYS A 232 11.53 8.40 5.44
N ASN A 233 12.25 8.95 4.45
CA ASN A 233 12.80 10.29 4.54
C ASN A 233 11.73 11.31 4.11
N GLU A 234 11.40 12.23 5.01
CA GLU A 234 10.44 13.31 4.79
C GLU A 234 11.17 14.66 4.98
N GLU A 235 10.59 15.77 4.51
CA GLU A 235 11.18 17.10 4.67
C GLU A 235 11.47 17.47 6.14
N ALA A 236 10.66 16.95 7.07
CA ALA A 236 10.79 17.22 8.50
C ALA A 236 11.80 16.31 9.21
N GLY A 237 12.27 15.22 8.58
CA GLY A 237 13.14 14.24 9.21
C GLY A 237 12.85 12.80 8.79
N VAL A 238 13.44 11.85 9.50
CA VAL A 238 13.25 10.41 9.26
C VAL A 238 12.03 9.93 10.04
N MET A 239 11.07 9.33 9.34
CA MET A 239 9.82 8.85 9.94
C MET A 239 9.71 7.33 9.82
N LEU A 240 9.39 6.65 10.92
CA LEU A 240 9.04 5.23 10.93
C LEU A 240 7.51 5.09 10.97
N TYR A 241 6.89 4.85 9.81
CA TYR A 241 5.47 4.54 9.71
C TYR A 241 5.19 3.12 10.17
N TYR A 242 4.04 2.86 10.80
CA TYR A 242 3.67 1.54 11.29
C TYR A 242 2.16 1.25 11.27
N THR A 243 1.80 -0.02 11.35
CA THR A 243 0.40 -0.52 11.21
C THR A 243 -0.23 -1.03 12.50
N THR A 244 0.55 -1.18 13.57
CA THR A 244 0.12 -1.82 14.82
C THR A 244 -1.01 -1.09 15.54
N GLU A 245 -1.16 0.20 15.27
CA GLU A 245 -2.22 1.07 15.80
C GLU A 245 -3.30 1.42 14.75
N ASN A 246 -3.30 0.78 13.59
CA ASN A 246 -4.33 1.01 12.58
C ASN A 246 -5.70 0.48 13.04
N SER A 247 -6.76 1.08 12.51
CA SER A 247 -8.11 0.57 12.71
C SER A 247 -8.44 -0.56 11.76
N ARG A 248 -9.39 -1.41 12.16
CA ARG A 248 -10.04 -2.35 11.24
C ARG A 248 -11.03 -1.67 10.28
N VAL A 249 -11.35 -0.40 10.51
CA VAL A 249 -12.16 0.43 9.62
C VAL A 249 -11.21 1.27 8.78
N TYR A 250 -11.34 1.17 7.46
CA TYR A 250 -10.48 1.85 6.49
C TYR A 250 -10.40 3.35 6.78
N HIS A 251 -9.16 3.85 6.95
CA HIS A 251 -8.83 5.26 7.22
C HIS A 251 -9.62 5.91 8.37
N LYS A 252 -10.08 5.13 9.36
CA LYS A 252 -10.69 5.72 10.57
C LYS A 252 -9.68 6.55 11.37
N GLU A 253 -8.40 6.18 11.29
CA GLU A 253 -7.30 6.84 11.97
C GLU A 253 -6.37 7.49 10.94
N GLU A 254 -5.71 8.58 11.33
CA GLU A 254 -4.60 9.16 10.56
C GLU A 254 -3.37 8.22 10.52
N PRO A 255 -2.46 8.37 9.53
CA PRO A 255 -1.22 7.60 9.47
C PRO A 255 -0.43 7.68 10.78
N LYS A 256 0.04 6.53 11.26
CA LYS A 256 0.82 6.42 12.50
C LYS A 256 2.30 6.35 12.19
N PHE A 257 3.10 7.17 12.88
CA PHE A 257 4.54 7.22 12.71
C PHE A 257 5.27 7.59 14.00
N LEU A 258 6.56 7.30 14.04
CA LEU A 258 7.52 7.85 15.01
C LEU A 258 8.52 8.71 14.25
N GLU A 259 8.86 9.86 14.80
CA GLU A 259 10.05 10.60 14.37
C GLU A 259 11.27 9.87 14.94
N ILE A 260 12.24 9.59 14.08
CA ILE A 260 13.42 8.80 14.39
C ILE A 260 14.64 9.71 14.34
N ASP A 261 15.36 9.76 15.46
CA ASP A 261 16.65 10.44 15.49
C ASP A 261 17.67 9.71 14.59
N PRO A 262 18.54 10.44 13.87
CA PRO A 262 19.47 9.84 12.91
C PRO A 262 20.31 8.68 13.48
N GLU A 263 20.67 8.75 14.77
CA GLU A 263 21.42 7.72 15.52
C GLU A 263 20.72 6.35 15.62
N TYR A 264 19.39 6.29 15.39
CA TYR A 264 18.62 5.04 15.44
C TYR A 264 18.35 4.43 14.06
N THR A 265 18.66 5.15 12.97
CA THR A 265 18.36 4.74 11.59
C THR A 265 18.98 3.39 11.24
N ASP A 266 20.30 3.25 11.42
CA ASP A 266 21.03 2.02 11.15
C ASP A 266 20.50 0.85 12.00
N GLY A 267 20.11 1.13 13.25
CA GLY A 267 19.50 0.16 14.15
C GLY A 267 18.18 -0.41 13.62
N ILE A 268 17.33 0.45 13.06
CA ILE A 268 16.05 0.06 12.46
C ILE A 268 16.27 -0.69 11.14
N GLU A 269 17.18 -0.23 10.29
CA GLU A 269 17.55 -0.93 9.04
C GLU A 269 18.10 -2.33 9.31
N PHE A 270 18.92 -2.47 10.36
CA PHE A 270 19.42 -3.76 10.82
C PHE A 270 18.29 -4.68 11.31
N LEU A 271 17.32 -4.15 12.06
CA LEU A 271 16.14 -4.92 12.50
C LEU A 271 15.27 -5.37 11.31
N LEU A 272 15.09 -4.50 10.30
CA LEU A 272 14.35 -4.80 9.08
C LEU A 272 15.00 -5.92 8.26
N SER A 273 16.31 -5.82 8.04
CA SER A 273 17.09 -6.80 7.29
C SER A 273 17.28 -8.13 8.04
N SER A 274 17.23 -8.10 9.38
CA SER A 274 17.42 -9.30 10.20
C SER A 274 16.16 -10.15 10.37
N TYR A 275 14.96 -9.62 10.12
CA TYR A 275 13.71 -10.38 10.23
C TYR A 275 13.72 -11.63 9.32
N PRO A 276 13.28 -12.83 9.78
CA PRO A 276 12.59 -13.12 11.04
C PRO A 276 13.52 -13.61 12.16
N ASN A 277 14.82 -13.31 12.11
CA ASN A 277 15.76 -13.74 13.14
C ASN A 277 15.69 -12.83 14.36
N HIS A 278 15.90 -13.42 15.54
CA HIS A 278 16.14 -12.62 16.74
C HIS A 278 17.59 -12.17 16.75
N VAL A 279 17.81 -10.93 17.20
CA VAL A 279 19.12 -10.32 17.37
C VAL A 279 19.27 -9.83 18.80
N SER A 280 20.46 -9.92 19.37
CA SER A 280 20.74 -9.33 20.68
C SER A 280 20.64 -7.81 20.57
N VAL A 281 20.11 -7.13 21.58
CA VAL A 281 20.13 -5.66 21.65
C VAL A 281 21.56 -5.11 21.53
N ASP A 282 22.55 -5.81 22.09
CA ASP A 282 23.97 -5.45 21.94
C ASP A 282 24.47 -5.40 20.49
N ALA A 283 23.82 -6.15 19.59
CA ALA A 283 24.18 -6.22 18.17
C ALA A 283 23.59 -5.08 17.33
N LEU A 284 22.68 -4.27 17.88
CA LEU A 284 22.12 -3.14 17.17
C LEU A 284 23.24 -2.13 16.84
N PRO A 285 23.37 -1.68 15.58
CA PRO A 285 24.33 -0.65 15.19
C PRO A 285 23.84 0.74 15.62
N CYS A 286 23.95 1.03 16.92
CA CYS A 286 23.76 2.37 17.50
C CYS A 286 25.04 2.78 18.24
N ASP A 287 25.21 4.07 18.49
CA ASP A 287 26.44 4.67 19.00
C ASP A 287 26.84 4.17 20.39
N SER A 288 25.89 4.04 21.31
CA SER A 288 26.11 3.56 22.67
C SER A 288 25.18 2.42 23.06
N LEU A 289 25.50 1.70 24.15
CA LEU A 289 24.59 0.67 24.67
C LEU A 289 23.27 1.28 25.18
N GLU A 290 23.31 2.50 25.69
CA GLU A 290 22.12 3.23 26.14
C GLU A 290 21.17 3.45 24.95
N ASP A 291 21.69 3.89 23.81
CA ASP A 291 20.93 4.11 22.57
C ASP A 291 20.29 2.81 22.07
N LYS A 292 21.03 1.70 22.09
CA LYS A 292 20.52 0.37 21.70
C LYS A 292 19.34 -0.05 22.57
N ILE A 293 19.46 0.14 23.89
CA ILE A 293 18.39 -0.21 24.85
C ILE A 293 17.20 0.74 24.68
N SER A 294 17.43 2.04 24.50
CA SER A 294 16.40 3.05 24.27
C SER A 294 15.60 2.76 23.01
N LEU A 295 16.27 2.49 21.89
CA LEU A 295 15.63 2.12 20.63
C LEU A 295 14.79 0.85 20.78
N ALA A 296 15.37 -0.21 21.37
CA ALA A 296 14.66 -1.47 21.57
C ALA A 296 13.43 -1.29 22.47
N THR A 297 13.53 -0.46 23.52
CA THR A 297 12.44 -0.15 24.44
C THR A 297 11.33 0.62 23.74
N LEU A 298 11.67 1.70 23.02
CA LEU A 298 10.73 2.51 22.25
C LEU A 298 9.90 1.65 21.28
N LEU A 299 10.57 0.81 20.49
CA LEU A 299 9.90 -0.04 19.51
C LEU A 299 9.09 -1.17 20.17
N PHE A 300 9.53 -1.69 21.31
CA PHE A 300 8.76 -2.69 22.08
C PHE A 300 7.47 -2.07 22.63
N GLU A 301 7.54 -0.90 23.25
CA GLU A 301 6.38 -0.17 23.78
C GLU A 301 5.34 0.15 22.71
N LYS A 302 5.79 0.45 21.49
CA LYS A 302 4.94 0.68 20.31
C LYS A 302 4.38 -0.60 19.68
N GLY A 303 4.67 -1.76 20.26
CA GLY A 303 4.26 -3.06 19.74
C GLY A 303 4.91 -3.41 18.40
N ILE A 304 6.02 -2.75 18.04
CA ILE A 304 6.75 -3.00 16.80
C ILE A 304 7.75 -4.15 16.97
N LEU A 305 8.26 -4.36 18.18
CA LEU A 305 9.16 -5.48 18.51
C LEU A 305 8.49 -6.58 19.35
N THR A 306 9.08 -7.77 19.24
CA THR A 306 8.90 -8.90 20.14
C THR A 306 10.24 -9.27 20.77
N THR A 307 10.20 -9.89 21.94
CA THR A 307 11.35 -10.52 22.59
C THR A 307 11.30 -12.04 22.45
N LYS A 308 12.45 -12.70 22.40
CA LYS A 308 12.51 -14.16 22.28
C LYS A 308 11.83 -14.88 23.44
N LYS A 309 11.90 -14.29 24.63
CA LYS A 309 11.20 -14.73 25.85
C LYS A 309 10.37 -13.57 26.39
N PRO A 310 9.17 -13.82 26.94
CA PRO A 310 8.39 -12.78 27.61
C PRO A 310 9.22 -12.01 28.63
N LEU A 311 9.13 -10.68 28.62
CA LEU A 311 9.71 -9.84 29.66
C LEU A 311 8.84 -9.98 30.90
N VAL A 312 9.25 -10.86 31.81
CA VAL A 312 8.65 -11.05 33.14
C VAL A 312 9.60 -10.49 34.19
N GLN A 313 9.03 -9.85 35.22
CA GLN A 313 9.75 -9.44 36.42
C GLN A 313 10.03 -10.64 37.33
#